data_AF-A0A7N2LN89-F1
#
_entry.id   AF-A0A7N2LN89-F1
#
_cell.length_a   1.000
_cell.length_b   1.000
_cell.length_c   1.000
_cell.angle_alpha   90.00
_cell.angle_beta   90.00
_cell.angle_gamma   90.00
#
_symmetry.space_group_name_H-M   'P 1'
#
loop_
_entity.id
_entity.type
_entity.pdbx_description
1 polymer ?
#
loop_
_entity_poly.entity_id
_entity_poly.type
_entity_poly.pdbx_seq_one_letter_code
_entity_poly.pdbx_strand_id
1 'polypeptide(L)' 'MALKGGVREKVELATKFGITEKGIRGEPAYVRAACEASLKRLDMDCIDLYYQHRIDNRVSIEVTLDYL' A
#
# COMPACT_ATOMS: atom_id res chain seq x y z
N MET A 1 -16.87 -0.95 9.12
CA MET A 1 -15.98 -0.26 8.15
C MET A 1 -16.80 0.74 7.35
N ALA A 2 -16.30 1.96 7.16
CA ALA A 2 -17.03 3.05 6.50
C ALA A 2 -17.34 2.80 5.01
N LEU A 3 -16.62 1.89 4.36
CA LEU A 3 -16.74 1.59 2.93
C LEU A 3 -17.79 0.51 2.61
N LYS A 4 -18.43 -0.10 3.62
CA LYS A 4 -19.46 -1.15 3.40
C LYS A 4 -20.79 -0.54 2.96
N GLY A 5 -21.67 -1.37 2.39
CA GLY A 5 -23.06 -1.00 2.08
C GLY A 5 -23.22 -0.13 0.83
N GLY A 6 -22.46 -0.40 -0.24
CA GLY A 6 -22.58 0.30 -1.51
C GLY A 6 -21.78 1.63 -1.60
N VAL A 7 -20.95 1.91 -0.60
CA VAL A 7 -20.07 3.10 -0.57
C VAL A 7 -18.80 2.86 -1.37
N ARG A 8 -18.26 1.62 -1.32
CA ARG A 8 -17.00 1.25 -1.97
C ARG A 8 -16.99 1.55 -3.48
N GLU A 9 -18.13 1.41 -4.14
CA GLU A 9 -18.31 1.61 -5.58
C GLU A 9 -18.43 3.10 -5.97
N LYS A 10 -18.52 3.99 -4.97
CA LYS A 10 -18.72 5.44 -5.16
C LYS A 10 -17.51 6.27 -4.77
N VAL A 11 -16.43 5.63 -4.34
CA VAL A 11 -15.22 6.30 -3.84
C VAL A 11 -13.97 5.57 -4.30
N GLU A 12 -12.89 6.33 -4.46
CA GLU A 12 -11.56 5.83 -4.70
C GLU A 12 -10.80 5.66 -3.38
N LEU A 13 -10.38 4.44 -3.11
CA LEU A 13 -9.59 4.06 -1.94
C LEU A 13 -8.10 4.27 -2.24
N ALA A 14 -7.55 5.36 -1.68
CA ALA A 14 -6.12 5.60 -1.67
C ALA A 14 -5.49 5.20 -0.32
N THR A 15 -4.37 4.48 -0.37
CA THR A 15 -3.54 4.23 0.83
C THR A 15 -2.07 4.14 0.45
N LYS A 16 -1.21 3.97 1.46
CA LYS A 16 0.23 4.13 1.31
C LYS A 16 1.03 3.20 2.22
N PHE A 17 2.25 2.89 1.81
CA PHE A 17 3.20 2.04 2.54
C PHE A 17 4.58 2.67 2.67
N GLY A 18 5.52 1.98 3.30
CA GLY A 18 6.93 2.34 3.29
C GLY A 18 7.47 2.88 4.61
N ILE A 19 6.65 3.47 5.48
CA ILE A 19 7.09 3.93 6.80
C ILE A 19 6.94 2.81 7.83
N THR A 20 8.01 2.51 8.56
CA THR A 20 8.03 1.60 9.72
C THR A 20 8.68 2.28 10.92
N GLU A 21 8.54 1.67 12.10
CA GLU A 21 9.28 2.09 13.30
C GLU A 21 10.81 2.03 13.12
N LYS A 22 11.29 1.20 12.19
CA LYS A 22 12.72 1.00 11.89
C LYS A 22 13.20 1.82 10.69
N GLY A 23 12.38 2.73 10.17
CA GLY A 23 12.70 3.59 9.03
C GLY A 23 11.89 3.29 7.78
N ILE A 24 12.41 3.72 6.63
CA ILE A 24 11.75 3.62 5.32
C ILE A 24 12.10 2.30 4.64
N ARG A 25 11.12 1.66 3.99
CA ARG A 25 11.27 0.36 3.34
C ARG A 25 10.64 0.34 1.96
N GLY A 26 11.47 0.07 0.95
CA GLY A 26 11.06 -0.11 -0.45
C GLY A 26 11.28 -1.53 -0.98
N GLU A 27 11.72 -2.48 -0.16
CA GLU A 27 12.09 -3.80 -0.67
C GLU A 27 10.85 -4.59 -1.14
N PRO A 28 10.93 -5.34 -2.26
CA PRO A 28 9.81 -6.06 -2.86
C PRO A 28 8.95 -6.91 -1.89
N ALA A 29 9.61 -7.67 -1.02
CA ALA A 29 8.93 -8.51 -0.02
C ALA A 29 8.09 -7.66 0.96
N TYR A 30 8.54 -6.44 1.27
CA TYR A 30 7.81 -5.52 2.12
C TYR A 30 6.65 -4.84 1.40
N VAL A 31 6.82 -4.45 0.14
CA VAL A 31 5.74 -3.88 -0.68
C VAL A 31 4.53 -4.81 -0.66
N ARG A 32 4.74 -6.09 -0.97
CA ARG A 32 3.68 -7.12 -0.95
C ARG A 32 3.06 -7.29 0.43
N ALA A 33 3.88 -7.50 1.46
CA ALA A 33 3.38 -7.71 2.82
C ALA A 33 2.59 -6.49 3.34
N ALA A 34 3.01 -5.27 3.00
CA ALA A 34 2.31 -4.05 3.38
C ALA A 34 0.99 -3.87 2.62
N CYS A 35 0.90 -4.34 1.38
CA CYS A 35 -0.31 -4.32 0.57
C CYS A 35 -1.35 -5.27 1.17
N GLU A 36 -0.96 -6.53 1.38
CA GLU A 36 -1.81 -7.55 2.01
C GLU A 36 -2.32 -7.12 3.40
N ALA A 37 -1.44 -6.54 4.21
CA ALA A 37 -1.82 -6.02 5.52
C ALA A 37 -2.80 -4.84 5.43
N SER A 38 -2.68 -3.99 4.40
CA SER A 38 -3.61 -2.88 4.15
C SER A 38 -4.98 -3.39 3.73
N LEU A 39 -5.04 -4.31 2.77
CA LEU A 39 -6.27 -4.97 2.32
C LEU A 39 -7.00 -5.63 3.49
N LYS A 40 -6.28 -6.40 4.31
CA LYS A 40 -6.84 -7.04 5.51
C LYS A 40 -7.39 -6.05 6.54
N ARG A 41 -6.67 -4.95 6.83
CA ARG A 41 -7.13 -3.94 7.79
C ARG A 41 -8.34 -3.16 7.27
N LEU A 42 -8.36 -2.91 5.97
CA LEU A 42 -9.44 -2.18 5.30
C LEU A 42 -10.65 -3.07 5.01
N ASP A 43 -10.49 -4.39 5.11
CA ASP A 43 -11.48 -5.41 4.77
C ASP A 43 -11.93 -5.30 3.31
N MET A 44 -10.97 -5.14 2.39
CA MET A 44 -11.17 -4.86 0.97
C MET A 44 -10.31 -5.79 0.10
N ASP A 45 -10.80 -6.05 -1.12
CA ASP A 45 -10.09 -6.88 -2.11
C ASP A 45 -9.15 -6.07 -3.02
N CYS A 46 -9.37 -4.75 -3.14
CA CYS A 46 -8.60 -3.88 -4.02
C CYS A 46 -8.45 -2.46 -3.45
N ILE A 47 -7.28 -1.88 -3.68
CA ILE A 47 -6.92 -0.48 -3.43
C ILE A 47 -6.82 0.20 -4.79
N ASP A 48 -7.57 1.28 -5.00
CA ASP A 48 -7.60 1.98 -6.30
C ASP A 48 -6.29 2.74 -6.56
N LEU A 49 -5.64 3.19 -5.48
CA LEU A 49 -4.41 3.97 -5.56
C LEU A 49 -3.48 3.66 -4.39
N TYR A 50 -2.35 3.02 -4.70
CA TYR A 50 -1.38 2.57 -3.71
C TYR A 50 -0.04 3.28 -3.88
N TYR A 51 0.33 4.09 -2.88
CA TYR A 51 1.54 4.92 -2.94
C TYR A 51 2.65 4.45 -2.02
N GLN A 52 3.90 4.58 -2.48
CA GLN A 52 5.03 4.64 -1.57
C GLN A 52 5.02 5.99 -0.85
N HIS A 53 4.89 5.98 0.49
CA HIS A 53 4.76 7.20 1.28
C HIS A 53 6.05 8.02 1.31
N ARG A 54 7.20 7.33 1.32
CA ARG A 54 8.56 7.89 1.28
C ARG A 54 9.48 6.93 0.53
N ILE A 55 10.37 7.48 -0.28
CA ILE A 55 11.32 6.71 -1.09
C ILE A 55 12.39 6.12 -0.18
N ASP A 56 12.64 4.82 -0.33
CA ASP A 56 13.80 4.16 0.27
C ASP A 56 15.01 4.31 -0.66
N ASN A 57 15.91 5.23 -0.35
CA ASN A 57 17.09 5.52 -1.18
C ASN A 57 18.13 4.38 -1.25
N ARG A 58 17.90 3.25 -0.56
CA ARG A 58 18.76 2.05 -0.62
C ARG A 58 18.29 1.06 -1.68
N VAL A 59 17.07 1.21 -2.19
CA VAL A 59 16.46 0.35 -3.21
C VAL A 59 16.24 1.21 -4.45
N SER A 60 16.61 0.71 -5.64
CA SER A 60 16.28 1.42 -6.88
C SER A 60 14.77 1.55 -7.00
N ILE A 61 14.30 2.70 -7.48
CA ILE A 61 12.86 2.98 -7.53
C ILE A 61 12.14 1.99 -8.46
N GLU A 62 12.78 1.60 -9.56
CA GLU A 62 12.30 0.60 -10.51
C GLU A 62 12.00 -0.73 -9.82
N VAL A 63 12.90 -1.19 -8.94
CA VAL A 63 12.70 -2.41 -8.14
C VAL A 63 11.52 -2.30 -7.19
N THR A 64 11.20 -1.11 -6.68
CA THR A 64 10.00 -0.93 -5.84
C THR A 64 8.73 -0.94 -6.69
N LEU A 65 8.77 -0.28 -7.85
CA LEU A 65 7.61 -0.10 -8.75
C LEU A 65 7.18 -1.40 -9.43
N ASP A 66 8.11 -2.31 -9.73
CA ASP A 66 7.81 -3.62 -10.33
C ASP A 66 6.94 -4.52 -9.43
N TYR A 67 6.72 -4.14 -8.16
CA TYR A 67 5.97 -4.91 -7.15
C TYR A 67 4.72 -4.20 -6.63
N LEU A 68 4.31 -3.09 -7.26
CA LEU A 68 3.01 -2.46 -7.06
C LEU A 68 1.95 -3.12 -7.94
#